data_AF-A0A286TBP7-F1
#
_entry.id   AF-A0A286TBP7-F1
#
_cell.length_a   1.000
_cell.length_b   1.000
_cell.length_c   1.000
_cell.angle_alpha   90.00
_cell.angle_beta   90.00
_cell.angle_gamma   90.00
#
_symmetry.space_group_name_H-M   'P 1'
#
loop_
_entity.id
_entity.type
_entity.pdbx_description
1 polymer ?
#
loop_
_entity_poly.entity_id
_entity_poly.type
_entity_poly.pdbx_seq_one_letter_code
_entity_poly.pdbx_strand_id
1 'polypeptide(L)' 'MPGSKGEGLRFAAATMGVPLADTVAIGDSDNDLTMIEVAGIGIAMGNGEQCAKDAADWVADAVDTSGLAHAFERLGVV' A
#
# COMPACT_ATOMS: atom_id res chain seq x y z
N MET A 1 -19.61 -10.50 3.07
CA MET A 1 -19.10 -9.23 3.61
C MET A 1 -18.85 -8.33 2.43
N PRO A 2 -19.32 -7.06 2.40
CA PRO A 2 -18.65 -6.11 1.51
C PRO A 2 -17.20 -6.08 2.01
N GLY A 3 -16.26 -6.53 1.16
CA GLY A 3 -14.88 -6.78 1.56
C GLY A 3 -13.97 -5.79 0.87
N SER A 4 -13.68 -4.68 1.53
CA SER A 4 -12.65 -3.76 1.06
C SER A 4 -11.25 -4.35 1.31
N LYS A 5 -10.25 -3.94 0.52
CA LYS A 5 -8.85 -4.34 0.78
C LYS A 5 -8.38 -3.83 2.14
N GLY A 6 -8.86 -2.66 2.58
CA GLY A 6 -8.60 -2.12 3.92
C GLY A 6 -9.10 -3.01 5.05
N GLU A 7 -10.33 -3.54 4.97
CA GLU A 7 -10.82 -4.52 5.94
C GLU A 7 -10.01 -5.83 5.91
N GLY A 8 -9.59 -6.26 4.71
CA GLY A 8 -8.69 -7.40 4.54
C GLY A 8 -7.35 -7.20 5.25
N LEU A 9 -6.73 -6.02 5.10
CA LEU A 9 -5.48 -5.67 5.77
C LEU A 9 -5.65 -5.63 7.30
N ARG A 10 -6.72 -5.00 7.81
CA ARG A 10 -7.02 -4.97 9.25
C ARG A 10 -7.18 -6.38 9.83
N PHE A 11 -7.90 -7.24 9.11
CA PHE A 11 -8.09 -8.64 9.51
C PHE A 11 -6.76 -9.41 9.51
N ALA A 12 -5.95 -9.26 8.46
CA ALA A 12 -4.65 -9.93 8.36
C ALA A 12 -3.69 -9.49 9.46
N ALA A 13 -3.55 -8.18 9.67
CA ALA A 13 -2.70 -7.60 10.72
C ALA A 13 -3.11 -8.09 12.12
N ALA A 14 -4.42 -8.07 12.42
CA ALA A 14 -4.95 -8.58 13.67
C ALA A 14 -4.69 -10.09 13.85
N THR A 15 -4.84 -10.88 12.78
CA THR A 15 -4.60 -12.33 12.79
C THR A 15 -3.13 -12.65 13.04
N MET A 16 -2.21 -11.83 12.51
CA MET A 16 -0.76 -12.00 12.68
C MET A 16 -0.23 -11.36 13.97
N GLY A 17 -1.05 -10.63 14.72
CA GLY A 17 -0.61 -9.89 15.92
C GLY A 17 0.31 -8.71 15.60
N VAL A 18 0.21 -8.15 14.39
CA VAL A 18 1.02 -7.02 13.92
C VAL A 18 0.20 -5.72 14.03
N PRO A 19 0.74 -4.65 14.63
CA PRO A 19 0.10 -3.33 14.60
C PRO A 19 -0.06 -2.83 13.15
N LEU A 20 -1.18 -2.17 12.82
CA LEU A 20 -1.35 -1.55 11.50
C LEU A 20 -0.24 -0.54 11.18
N ALA A 21 0.28 0.17 12.19
CA ALA A 21 1.40 1.09 12.05
C ALA A 21 2.69 0.40 11.53
N ASP A 22 2.82 -0.91 11.70
CA ASP A 22 3.96 -1.70 11.23
C ASP A 22 3.67 -2.40 9.88
N THR A 23 2.62 -1.97 9.17
CA THR A 23 2.24 -2.50 7.85
C THR A 23 2.53 -1.49 6.74
N VAL A 24 2.88 -2.02 5.57
CA VAL A 24 3.00 -1.24 4.33
C VAL A 24 2.00 -1.78 3.31
N ALA A 25 1.21 -0.91 2.71
CA ALA A 25 0.33 -1.24 1.59
C ALA A 25 0.83 -0.55 0.31
N ILE A 26 0.90 -1.30 -0.79
CA ILE A 26 1.32 -0.81 -2.10
C ILE A 26 0.22 -1.15 -3.09
N GLY A 27 -0.31 -0.16 -3.81
CA GLY A 27 -1.39 -0.33 -4.77
C GLY A 27 -1.34 0.66 -5.92
N ASP A 28 -2.30 0.58 -6.83
CA ASP A 28 -2.29 1.36 -8.06
C ASP A 28 -3.67 1.81 -8.55
N SER A 29 -4.77 1.33 -7.95
CA SER A 29 -6.14 1.58 -8.45
C SER A 29 -7.16 1.88 -7.34
N ASP A 30 -8.37 2.29 -7.72
CA ASP A 30 -9.48 2.58 -6.79
C ASP A 30 -9.75 1.48 -5.73
N ASN A 31 -9.61 0.20 -6.09
CA ASN A 31 -9.85 -0.88 -5.13
C ASN A 31 -8.77 -0.99 -4.04
N ASP A 32 -7.63 -0.31 -4.20
CA ASP A 32 -6.50 -0.26 -3.28
C ASP A 32 -6.62 0.88 -2.26
N LEU A 33 -7.45 1.89 -2.51
CA LEU A 33 -7.53 3.11 -1.68
C LEU A 33 -7.68 2.77 -0.21
N THR A 34 -8.65 1.92 0.10
CA THR A 34 -8.93 1.53 1.48
C THR A 34 -7.79 0.83 2.20
N MET A 35 -6.87 0.13 1.51
CA MET A 35 -5.69 -0.46 2.16
C MET A 35 -4.53 0.53 2.25
N ILE A 36 -4.37 1.40 1.25
CA ILE A 36 -3.37 2.48 1.24
C ILE A 36 -3.64 3.44 2.40
N GLU A 37 -4.88 3.86 2.60
CA GLU A 37 -5.27 4.81 3.66
C GLU A 37 -5.12 4.27 5.09
N VAL A 38 -5.18 2.95 5.28
CA VAL A 38 -5.23 2.34 6.63
C VAL A 38 -3.93 1.66 7.06
N ALA A 39 -3.01 1.44 6.12
CA ALA A 39 -1.69 0.94 6.43
C ALA A 39 -0.89 1.97 7.26
N GLY A 40 0.18 1.51 7.90
CA GLY A 40 1.13 2.40 8.56
C GLY A 40 1.88 3.28 7.56
N ILE A 41 2.17 2.71 6.38
CA ILE A 41 2.67 3.43 5.20
C ILE A 41 1.86 2.98 3.98
N GLY A 42 1.19 3.91 3.32
CA GLY A 42 0.51 3.71 2.04
C GLY A 42 1.34 4.20 0.87
N ILE A 43 1.50 3.38 -0.17
CA ILE A 43 2.30 3.70 -1.36
C ILE A 43 1.46 3.47 -2.62
N ALA A 44 1.47 4.45 -3.52
CA ALA A 44 0.91 4.29 -4.85
C ALA A 44 2.03 4.05 -5.89
N MET A 45 1.79 3.16 -6.85
CA MET A 45 2.72 2.97 -7.98
C MET A 45 2.69 4.17 -8.93
N GLY A 46 3.84 4.50 -9.55
CA GLY A 46 3.96 5.66 -10.44
C GLY A 46 3.04 5.61 -11.67
N ASN A 47 2.74 4.40 -12.14
CA ASN A 47 1.79 4.15 -13.23
C ASN A 47 0.33 3.98 -12.76
N GLY A 48 0.05 4.15 -11.47
CA GLY A 48 -1.29 4.02 -10.89
C GLY A 48 -2.21 5.20 -11.18
N GLU A 49 -3.49 5.01 -10.87
CA GLU A 49 -4.55 6.00 -10.96
C GLU A 49 -4.31 7.18 -10.01
N GLN A 50 -4.86 8.35 -10.36
CA GLN A 50 -4.66 9.57 -9.57
C GLN A 50 -5.26 9.44 -8.16
N CYS A 51 -6.40 8.76 -8.02
CA CYS A 51 -7.01 8.53 -6.70
C CYS A 51 -6.07 7.77 -5.75
N ALA A 52 -5.37 6.74 -6.24
CA ALA A 52 -4.41 5.98 -5.44
C ALA A 52 -3.22 6.86 -5.00
N LYS A 53 -2.72 7.69 -5.92
CA LYS A 53 -1.63 8.64 -5.65
C LYS A 53 -2.01 9.70 -4.63
N ASP A 54 -3.25 10.20 -4.68
CA ASP A 54 -3.76 11.21 -3.76
C ASP A 54 -3.97 10.65 -2.34
N ALA A 55 -4.23 9.34 -2.23
CA ALA A 55 -4.42 8.65 -0.94
C ALA A 55 -3.12 8.17 -0.27
N ALA A 56 -2.00 8.12 -1.02
CA ALA A 56 -0.74 7.54 -0.55
C ALA A 56 0.16 8.55 0.18
N ASP A 57 0.98 8.05 1.11
CA ASP A 57 2.03 8.85 1.78
C ASP A 57 3.14 9.26 0.79
N TRP A 58 3.42 8.41 -0.20
CA TRP A 58 4.22 8.78 -1.36
C TRP A 58 3.88 7.93 -2.59
N VAL A 59 4.37 8.40 -3.74
CA VAL A 59 4.28 7.70 -5.03
C VAL A 59 5.64 7.08 -5.34
N ALA A 60 5.67 5.77 -5.60
CA ALA A 60 6.84 5.03 -6.06
C ALA A 60 7.06 5.25 -7.57
N ASP A 61 8.21 4.79 -8.09
CA ASP A 61 8.39 4.78 -9.54
C ASP A 61 7.36 3.86 -10.23
N ALA A 62 7.29 3.94 -11.56
CA ALA A 62 6.43 3.04 -12.34
C ALA A 62 6.93 1.58 -12.26
N VAL A 63 6.02 0.65 -12.52
CA VAL A 63 6.35 -0.79 -12.60
C VAL A 63 7.48 -1.08 -13.61
N ASP A 64 7.46 -0.41 -14.77
CA ASP A 64 8.44 -0.57 -15.85
C ASP A 64 9.85 -0.02 -15.49
N THR A 65 9.94 0.74 -14.40
CA THR A 65 11.20 1.31 -13.88
C THR A 65 11.55 0.73 -12.52
N SER A 66 11.12 -0.51 -12.25
CA SER A 66 11.43 -1.25 -11.01
C SER A 66 10.91 -0.61 -9.71
N GLY A 67 9.80 0.14 -9.78
CA GLY A 67 9.32 0.93 -8.64
C GLY A 67 9.03 0.14 -7.36
N LEU A 68 8.57 -1.11 -7.46
CA LEU A 68 8.37 -1.96 -6.27
C LEU A 68 9.70 -2.33 -5.60
N ALA A 69 10.74 -2.59 -6.39
CA ALA A 69 12.07 -2.91 -5.85
C ALA A 69 12.68 -1.68 -5.16
N HIS A 70 12.64 -0.52 -5.80
CA HIS A 70 13.13 0.73 -5.19
C HIS A 70 12.34 1.10 -3.91
N ALA A 71 11.03 0.82 -3.88
CA ALA A 71 10.23 1.01 -2.67
C ALA A 71 10.70 0.11 -1.53
N PHE A 72 11.01 -1.16 -1.80
CA PHE A 72 11.54 -2.09 -0.80
C PHE A 72 12.93 -1.70 -0.31
N GLU A 73 13.82 -1.28 -1.21
CA GLU A 73 15.14 -0.76 -0.84
C GLU A 73 15.02 0.47 0.07
N ARG A 74 14.14 1.41 -0.27
CA ARG A 74 13.88 2.61 0.53
C ARG A 74 13.31 2.28 1.92
N LEU A 75 12.50 1.23 2.02
CA LEU A 75 11.94 0.73 3.27
C LEU A 75 12.95 -0.11 4.08
N GLY A 76 14.06 -0.53 3.48
CA GLY A 76 15.07 -1.38 4.12
C GLY A 76 14.59 -2.81 4.38
N VAL A 77 13.69 -3.34 3.54
CA VAL A 77 13.10 -4.69 3.68
C VAL A 77 13.68 -5.72 2.71
N VAL A 78 14.73 -5.35 1.96
CA VAL A 78 15.54 -6.22 1.08
C VAL A 78 17.01 -5.86 1.17
#